data_AF-V2XWY6-F1
#
_entry.id   AF-V2XWY6-F1
#
_cell.length_a   1.000
_cell.length_b   1.000
_cell.length_c   1.000
_cell.angle_alpha   90.00
_cell.angle_beta   90.00
_cell.angle_gamma   90.00
#
_symmetry.space_group_name_H-M   'P 1'
#
loop_
_entity.id
_entity.type
_entity.pdbx_description
1 polymer ?
#
loop_
_entity_poly.entity_id
_entity_poly.type
_entity_poly.pdbx_seq_one_letter_code
_entity_poly.pdbx_strand_id
1 'polypeptide(L)'
;MRLTPDERTWLAETCPFLTQDYLDYLQNYRFKPEQVDIQFTPADVRGHIDITATGSWDETILWEVPLMACLSETYFAIDDQDWNYDGQEEMAFRKGKILIEAGCAFNEFGTRRRRSYHNQDIVVKGVAEAAQKVKGEGKLLGTSNVHLAQRYGLIPVGTVAHEWFMGVGALKGYETVHEQAMSFWEETYPDALLLALTDTFSTQAFFKSFVKMPERAKRWDGLRQDSGDPFVYAPRAKEIYTSLGIDHTQKLIIYSDALDIDKALKLKKLTDDVGFKSSFGIGTFMTNDFKKASSDGKEKSKALNIVIKLASVDEKPCVKISDELSKNTGDKATAERVKKLFGLTQ
;
A
#
# COMPACT_ATOMS: atom_id res chain seq x y z
N MET A 1 -0.15 -23.51 -3.43
CA MET A 1 0.08 -23.20 -2.00
C MET A 1 -1.20 -23.47 -1.22
N ARG A 2 -1.14 -23.60 0.11
CA ARG A 2 -2.31 -23.70 1.01
C ARG A 2 -1.95 -23.06 2.36
N LEU A 3 -2.93 -22.50 3.04
CA LEU A 3 -2.80 -22.10 4.45
C LEU A 3 -2.63 -23.36 5.32
N THR A 4 -1.73 -23.31 6.30
CA THR A 4 -1.53 -24.38 7.30
C THR A 4 -2.41 -24.16 8.54
N PRO A 5 -2.62 -25.18 9.40
CA PRO A 5 -3.35 -25.02 10.65
C PRO A 5 -2.74 -23.97 11.59
N ASP A 6 -1.41 -23.89 11.63
CA ASP A 6 -0.66 -22.96 12.47
C ASP A 6 -0.82 -21.51 11.97
N GLU A 7 -0.76 -21.30 10.65
CA GLU A 7 -1.06 -20.00 10.04
C GLU A 7 -2.54 -19.59 10.21
N ARG A 8 -3.50 -20.51 10.11
CA ARG A 8 -4.92 -20.23 10.39
C ARG A 8 -5.13 -19.83 11.85
N THR A 9 -4.49 -20.53 12.78
CA THR A 9 -4.59 -20.26 14.22
C THR A 9 -4.01 -18.89 14.55
N TRP A 10 -2.79 -18.60 14.08
CA TRP A 10 -2.14 -17.30 14.25
C TRP A 10 -2.93 -16.15 13.60
N LEU A 11 -3.56 -16.37 12.43
CA LEU A 11 -4.45 -15.39 11.80
C LEU A 11 -5.71 -15.12 12.63
N ALA A 12 -6.32 -16.15 13.24
CA ALA A 12 -7.49 -15.98 14.10
C ALA A 12 -7.17 -15.17 15.36
N GLU A 13 -5.96 -15.34 15.92
CA GLU A 13 -5.48 -14.60 17.10
C GLU A 13 -5.03 -13.17 16.77
N THR A 14 -4.33 -12.99 15.65
CA THR A 14 -3.65 -11.73 15.31
C THR A 14 -4.50 -10.80 14.45
N CYS A 15 -5.44 -11.35 13.66
CA CYS A 15 -6.34 -10.63 12.78
C CYS A 15 -7.81 -10.92 13.15
N PRO A 16 -8.28 -10.56 14.36
CA PRO A 16 -9.61 -10.95 14.87
C PRO A 16 -10.80 -10.35 14.08
N PHE A 17 -10.53 -9.41 13.17
CA PHE A 17 -11.49 -8.88 12.19
C PHE A 17 -11.74 -9.84 11.00
N LEU A 18 -11.05 -10.98 10.91
CA LEU A 18 -11.32 -12.04 9.94
C LEU A 18 -12.31 -13.05 10.53
N THR A 19 -13.45 -13.26 9.87
CA THR A 19 -14.48 -14.21 10.32
C THR A 19 -13.98 -15.67 10.20
N GLN A 20 -14.56 -16.58 10.99
CA GLN A 20 -14.22 -18.01 10.89
C GLN A 20 -14.53 -18.56 9.49
N ASP A 21 -15.66 -18.16 8.89
CA ASP A 21 -16.04 -18.52 7.52
C ASP A 21 -14.96 -18.10 6.49
N TYR A 22 -14.35 -16.92 6.66
CA TYR A 22 -13.28 -16.46 5.77
C TYR A 22 -11.95 -17.17 6.05
N LEU A 23 -11.63 -17.49 7.30
CA LEU A 23 -10.47 -18.31 7.65
C LEU A 23 -10.59 -19.74 7.10
N ASP A 24 -11.80 -20.30 7.07
CA ASP A 24 -12.10 -21.61 6.50
C ASP A 24 -12.13 -21.57 4.97
N TYR A 25 -12.58 -20.47 4.36
CA TYR A 25 -12.34 -20.20 2.94
C TYR A 25 -10.83 -20.20 2.63
N LEU A 26 -10.00 -19.45 3.36
CA LEU A 26 -8.55 -19.41 3.15
C LEU A 26 -7.85 -20.77 3.40
N GLN A 27 -8.33 -21.58 4.35
CA GLN A 27 -7.82 -22.94 4.56
C GLN A 27 -8.08 -23.86 3.35
N ASN A 28 -9.22 -23.68 2.67
CA ASN A 28 -9.61 -24.47 1.52
C ASN A 28 -9.14 -23.89 0.18
N TYR A 29 -8.97 -22.57 0.08
CA TYR A 29 -8.57 -21.84 -1.13
C TYR A 29 -7.26 -22.37 -1.73
N ARG A 30 -7.25 -22.55 -3.05
CA ARG A 30 -6.04 -22.85 -3.83
C ARG A 30 -5.97 -21.88 -4.99
N PHE A 31 -4.82 -21.24 -5.16
CA PHE A 31 -4.46 -20.54 -6.39
C PHE A 31 -4.65 -21.47 -7.59
N LYS A 32 -5.32 -20.97 -8.62
CA LYS A 32 -5.62 -21.63 -9.89
C LYS A 32 -4.76 -21.02 -11.00
N PRO A 33 -3.59 -21.58 -11.35
CA PRO A 33 -2.67 -20.98 -12.33
C PRO A 33 -3.33 -20.71 -13.69
N GLU A 34 -4.36 -21.46 -14.05
CA GLU A 34 -5.20 -21.25 -15.24
C GLU A 34 -5.97 -19.92 -15.26
N GLN A 35 -6.02 -19.18 -14.14
CA GLN A 35 -6.51 -17.79 -14.10
C GLN A 35 -5.50 -16.77 -14.63
N VAL A 36 -4.22 -17.14 -14.75
CA VAL A 36 -3.12 -16.21 -15.03
C VAL A 36 -2.56 -16.44 -16.43
N ASP A 37 -2.77 -15.48 -17.31
CA ASP A 37 -2.10 -15.40 -18.60
C ASP A 37 -0.84 -14.53 -18.48
N ILE A 38 0.25 -14.95 -19.14
CA ILE A 38 1.55 -14.27 -19.13
C ILE A 38 2.10 -14.27 -20.55
N GLN A 39 2.23 -13.09 -21.14
CA GLN A 39 2.74 -12.90 -22.50
C GLN A 39 4.06 -12.14 -22.47
N PHE A 40 5.02 -12.58 -23.28
CA PHE A 40 6.29 -11.87 -23.50
C PHE A 40 6.34 -11.36 -24.95
N THR A 41 6.46 -10.05 -25.11
CA THR A 41 6.64 -9.38 -26.40
C THR A 41 8.09 -8.92 -26.54
N PRO A 42 8.93 -9.55 -27.38
CA PRO A 42 10.32 -9.15 -27.58
C PRO A 42 10.46 -7.72 -28.10
N ALA A 43 11.47 -6.99 -27.62
CA ALA A 43 11.78 -5.63 -28.04
C ALA A 43 13.30 -5.40 -27.97
N ASP A 44 13.97 -5.47 -29.13
CA ASP A 44 15.43 -5.44 -29.26
C ASP A 44 16.11 -6.48 -28.35
N VAL A 45 17.09 -6.10 -27.52
CA VAL A 45 17.78 -7.02 -26.58
C VAL A 45 16.97 -7.33 -25.31
N ARG A 46 15.72 -6.86 -25.19
CA ARG A 46 14.82 -7.04 -24.04
C ARG A 46 13.39 -7.35 -24.52
N GLY A 47 12.38 -7.03 -23.72
CA GLY A 47 10.97 -7.17 -24.10
C GLY A 47 10.03 -6.68 -23.02
N HIS A 48 8.74 -6.73 -23.33
CA HIS A 48 7.64 -6.41 -22.42
C HIS A 48 7.03 -7.70 -21.88
N ILE A 49 6.64 -7.70 -20.61
CA ILE A 49 5.91 -8.79 -19.96
C ILE A 49 4.54 -8.23 -19.56
N ASP A 50 3.50 -8.79 -20.15
CA ASP A 50 2.10 -8.50 -19.81
C ASP A 50 1.53 -9.67 -19.00
N ILE A 51 0.86 -9.37 -17.89
CA ILE A 51 0.30 -10.37 -16.97
C ILE A 51 -1.16 -10.00 -16.70
N THR A 52 -2.06 -10.94 -16.96
CA THR A 52 -3.50 -10.80 -16.72
C THR A 52 -3.97 -11.90 -15.79
N ALA A 53 -4.70 -11.56 -14.72
CA ALA A 53 -5.38 -12.52 -13.86
C ALA A 53 -6.90 -12.36 -14.00
N THR A 54 -7.60 -13.44 -14.35
CA THR A 54 -9.04 -13.42 -14.68
C THR A 54 -9.78 -14.54 -13.95
N GLY A 55 -10.90 -14.21 -13.32
CA GLY A 55 -11.70 -15.13 -12.50
C GLY A 55 -12.70 -14.36 -11.65
N SER A 56 -13.25 -14.98 -10.60
CA SER A 56 -14.01 -14.24 -9.60
C SER A 56 -13.05 -13.40 -8.73
N TRP A 57 -13.51 -12.25 -8.23
CA TRP A 57 -12.64 -11.29 -7.55
C TRP A 57 -12.13 -11.81 -6.20
N ASP A 58 -12.94 -12.59 -5.48
CA ASP A 58 -12.60 -13.29 -4.23
C ASP A 58 -11.49 -14.35 -4.39
N GLU A 59 -11.33 -14.92 -5.60
CA GLU A 59 -10.23 -15.82 -5.91
C GLU A 59 -9.00 -15.09 -6.47
N THR A 60 -9.22 -14.03 -7.27
CA THR A 60 -8.14 -13.35 -8.01
C THR A 60 -7.47 -12.20 -7.26
N ILE A 61 -8.12 -11.63 -6.23
CA ILE A 61 -7.56 -10.63 -5.32
C ILE A 61 -6.18 -11.01 -4.76
N LEU A 62 -5.94 -12.31 -4.54
CA LEU A 62 -4.71 -12.81 -3.94
C LEU A 62 -3.51 -12.84 -4.92
N TRP A 63 -3.69 -12.54 -6.22
CA TRP A 63 -2.62 -12.63 -7.23
C TRP A 63 -1.69 -11.41 -7.32
N GLU A 64 -2.11 -10.19 -6.94
CA GLU A 64 -1.29 -8.96 -7.14
C GLU A 64 0.10 -9.10 -6.49
N VAL A 65 0.12 -9.41 -5.19
CA VAL A 65 1.35 -9.40 -4.40
C VAL A 65 2.31 -10.54 -4.77
N PRO A 66 1.87 -11.81 -4.92
CA PRO A 66 2.74 -12.90 -5.36
C PRO A 66 3.31 -12.67 -6.76
N LEU A 67 2.49 -12.32 -7.76
CA LEU A 67 2.95 -12.18 -9.14
C LEU A 67 3.97 -11.02 -9.27
N MET A 68 3.72 -9.88 -8.63
CA MET A 68 4.67 -8.77 -8.65
C MET A 68 5.98 -9.11 -7.91
N ALA A 69 5.90 -9.76 -6.75
CA ALA A 69 7.08 -10.15 -5.98
C ALA A 69 7.93 -11.18 -6.76
N CYS A 70 7.30 -12.19 -7.35
CA CYS A 70 7.97 -13.19 -8.19
C CYS A 70 8.58 -12.55 -9.45
N LEU A 71 7.87 -11.69 -10.18
CA LEU A 71 8.40 -11.03 -11.37
C LEU A 71 9.64 -10.17 -11.05
N SER A 72 9.59 -9.41 -9.95
CA SER A 72 10.73 -8.64 -9.45
C SER A 72 11.92 -9.56 -9.18
N GLU A 73 11.71 -10.60 -8.36
CA GLU A 73 12.72 -11.56 -7.93
C GLU A 73 13.31 -12.37 -9.10
N THR A 74 12.50 -12.73 -10.11
CA THR A 74 12.94 -13.39 -11.35
C THR A 74 13.84 -12.49 -12.20
N TYR A 75 13.50 -11.21 -12.37
CA TYR A 75 14.38 -10.26 -13.08
C TYR A 75 15.75 -10.16 -12.39
N PHE A 76 15.79 -10.17 -11.04
CA PHE A 76 17.04 -10.09 -10.27
C PHE A 76 17.82 -11.39 -10.18
N ALA A 77 17.18 -12.53 -10.46
CA ALA A 77 17.84 -13.81 -10.59
C ALA A 77 18.40 -14.08 -11.99
N ILE A 78 17.92 -13.38 -13.04
CA ILE A 78 18.16 -13.76 -14.45
C ILE A 78 18.68 -12.62 -15.34
N ASP A 79 18.12 -11.41 -15.29
CA ASP A 79 18.47 -10.29 -16.20
C ASP A 79 19.51 -9.34 -15.61
N ASP A 80 19.22 -8.78 -14.43
CA ASP A 80 20.12 -7.88 -13.70
C ASP A 80 20.69 -8.63 -12.50
N GLN A 81 21.88 -9.20 -12.68
CA GLN A 81 22.66 -9.89 -11.64
C GLN A 81 23.78 -9.01 -11.07
N ASP A 82 23.88 -7.73 -11.46
CA ASP A 82 24.94 -6.81 -11.01
C ASP A 82 24.60 -6.19 -9.65
N TRP A 83 24.43 -7.04 -8.63
CA TRP A 83 24.13 -6.64 -7.25
C TRP A 83 24.48 -7.78 -6.29
N ASN A 84 24.65 -7.47 -5.01
CA ASN A 84 24.83 -8.46 -3.95
C ASN A 84 24.17 -7.97 -2.64
N TYR A 85 24.23 -8.77 -1.58
CA TYR A 85 23.61 -8.46 -0.27
C TYR A 85 24.52 -7.64 0.66
N ASP A 86 25.68 -7.17 0.21
CA ASP A 86 26.67 -6.52 1.07
C ASP A 86 26.10 -5.24 1.69
N GLY A 87 26.19 -5.14 3.02
CA GLY A 87 25.69 -3.99 3.77
C GLY A 87 24.16 -3.90 3.90
N GLN A 88 23.38 -4.89 3.42
CA GLN A 88 21.91 -4.84 3.51
C GLN A 88 21.40 -4.95 4.96
N GLU A 89 22.03 -5.76 5.83
CA GLU A 89 21.66 -5.87 7.25
C GLU A 89 21.91 -4.53 7.99
N GLU A 90 23.11 -3.97 7.85
CA GLU A 90 23.49 -2.70 8.45
C GLU A 90 22.67 -1.53 7.90
N MET A 91 22.34 -1.56 6.61
CA MET A 91 21.46 -0.56 6.00
C MET A 91 20.03 -0.65 6.54
N ALA A 92 19.46 -1.85 6.68
CA ALA A 92 18.13 -2.05 7.24
C ALA A 92 18.07 -1.56 8.70
N PHE A 93 19.04 -1.97 9.52
CA PHE A 93 19.18 -1.49 10.90
C PHE A 93 19.34 0.03 10.96
N ARG A 94 20.19 0.62 10.11
CA ARG A 94 20.40 2.08 10.05
C ARG A 94 19.15 2.84 9.62
N LYS A 95 18.37 2.32 8.66
CA LYS A 95 17.09 2.92 8.23
C LYS A 95 16.08 2.91 9.36
N GLY A 96 15.91 1.77 10.06
CA GLY A 96 15.07 1.67 11.24
C GLY A 96 15.51 2.63 12.36
N LYS A 97 16.83 2.66 12.66
CA LYS A 97 17.43 3.55 13.66
C LYS A 97 17.08 5.02 13.44
N ILE A 98 17.30 5.55 12.23
CA ILE A 98 17.05 6.97 11.93
C ILE A 98 15.57 7.32 12.10
N LEU A 99 14.66 6.43 11.72
CA LEU A 99 13.22 6.64 11.89
C LEU A 99 12.81 6.66 13.38
N ILE A 100 13.40 5.79 14.20
CA ILE A 100 13.17 5.73 15.66
C ILE A 100 13.68 7.00 16.34
N GLU A 101 14.91 7.41 16.05
CA GLU A 101 15.53 8.63 16.58
C GLU A 101 14.79 9.90 16.13
N ALA A 102 14.19 9.90 14.95
CA ALA A 102 13.37 11.00 14.41
C ALA A 102 11.88 10.96 14.83
N GLY A 103 11.50 10.13 15.81
CA GLY A 103 10.12 10.09 16.31
C GLY A 103 9.10 9.44 15.37
N CYS A 104 9.52 8.82 14.26
CA CYS A 104 8.62 8.30 13.23
C CYS A 104 7.99 6.97 13.65
N ALA A 105 6.66 6.85 13.57
CA ALA A 105 5.97 5.56 13.57
C ALA A 105 5.92 5.01 12.13
N PHE A 106 6.50 3.84 11.87
CA PHE A 106 6.68 3.35 10.49
C PHE A 106 6.41 1.86 10.33
N ASN A 107 6.18 1.40 9.11
CA ASN A 107 6.08 -0.02 8.77
C ASN A 107 6.80 -0.36 7.47
N GLU A 108 7.17 -1.64 7.33
CA GLU A 108 7.74 -2.20 6.11
C GLU A 108 6.59 -2.59 5.15
N PHE A 109 6.61 -2.03 3.93
CA PHE A 109 5.47 -2.09 3.00
C PHE A 109 5.88 -2.52 1.57
N GLY A 110 7.00 -3.24 1.44
CA GLY A 110 7.78 -3.39 0.23
C GLY A 110 7.69 -4.73 -0.49
N THR A 111 6.84 -5.66 -0.04
CA THR A 111 6.69 -7.02 -0.58
C THR A 111 6.61 -7.06 -2.12
N ARG A 112 5.75 -6.22 -2.70
CA ARG A 112 5.42 -6.19 -4.14
C ARG A 112 6.59 -5.85 -5.07
N ARG A 113 7.66 -5.22 -4.55
CA ARG A 113 8.81 -4.77 -5.37
C ARG A 113 10.16 -5.10 -4.73
N ARG A 114 10.20 -6.05 -3.79
CA ARG A 114 11.43 -6.52 -3.12
C ARG A 114 12.48 -7.01 -4.13
N ARG A 115 13.77 -6.91 -3.80
CA ARG A 115 14.84 -7.48 -4.65
C ARG A 115 14.76 -9.00 -4.69
N SER A 116 14.49 -9.62 -3.54
CA SER A 116 14.20 -11.03 -3.33
C SER A 116 13.42 -11.22 -2.02
N TYR A 117 12.87 -12.42 -1.78
CA TYR A 117 12.30 -12.80 -0.49
C TYR A 117 13.35 -12.72 0.62
N HIS A 118 14.56 -13.22 0.34
CA HIS A 118 15.68 -13.17 1.28
C HIS A 118 16.06 -11.73 1.65
N ASN A 119 15.99 -10.77 0.72
CA ASN A 119 16.23 -9.38 1.11
C ASN A 119 15.12 -8.81 2.00
N GLN A 120 13.86 -9.19 1.78
CA GLN A 120 12.78 -8.74 2.66
C GLN A 120 12.92 -9.35 4.07
N ASP A 121 13.39 -10.59 4.17
CA ASP A 121 13.74 -11.25 5.44
C ASP A 121 14.84 -10.48 6.21
N ILE A 122 15.96 -10.18 5.53
CA ILE A 122 17.05 -9.32 6.01
C ILE A 122 16.52 -7.95 6.49
N VAL A 123 15.66 -7.33 5.69
CA VAL A 123 15.13 -5.98 5.96
C VAL A 123 14.20 -5.99 7.18
N VAL A 124 13.27 -6.94 7.28
CA VAL A 124 12.35 -7.06 8.42
C VAL A 124 13.12 -7.37 9.70
N LYS A 125 14.08 -8.31 9.67
CA LYS A 125 15.02 -8.58 10.76
C LYS A 125 15.72 -7.29 11.21
N GLY A 126 16.36 -6.57 10.28
CA GLY A 126 17.15 -5.37 10.59
C GLY A 126 16.34 -4.23 11.21
N VAL A 127 15.12 -3.96 10.73
CA VAL A 127 14.25 -2.93 11.34
C VAL A 127 13.64 -3.37 12.66
N ALA A 128 13.36 -4.66 12.86
CA ALA A 128 12.91 -5.20 14.14
C ALA A 128 14.02 -5.15 15.21
N GLU A 129 15.26 -5.50 14.85
CA GLU A 129 16.42 -5.33 15.73
C GLU A 129 16.67 -3.85 16.07
N ALA A 130 16.47 -2.93 15.13
CA ALA A 130 16.53 -1.50 15.41
C ALA A 130 15.46 -1.08 16.43
N ALA A 131 14.22 -1.54 16.26
CA ALA A 131 13.11 -1.26 17.19
C ALA A 131 13.33 -1.81 18.61
N GLN A 132 14.15 -2.85 18.77
CA GLN A 132 14.53 -3.39 20.09
C GLN A 132 15.75 -2.70 20.71
N LYS A 133 16.72 -2.26 19.89
CA LYS A 133 18.05 -1.80 20.35
C LYS A 133 18.18 -0.28 20.42
N VAL A 134 17.39 0.48 19.66
CA VAL A 134 17.48 1.95 19.55
C VAL A 134 16.45 2.61 20.48
N LYS A 135 16.86 3.70 21.14
CA LYS A 135 15.96 4.53 21.95
C LYS A 135 15.53 5.77 21.17
N GLY A 136 14.24 6.07 21.18
CA GLY A 136 13.63 7.24 20.55
C GLY A 136 12.11 7.21 20.76
N GLU A 137 11.41 8.23 20.25
CA GLU A 137 9.95 8.30 20.30
C GLU A 137 9.29 7.53 19.13
N GLY A 138 10.06 7.23 18.08
CA GLY A 138 9.59 6.49 16.92
C GLY A 138 9.53 4.99 17.17
N LYS A 139 8.79 4.27 16.32
CA LYS A 139 8.52 2.84 16.50
C LYS A 139 8.23 2.13 15.20
N LEU A 140 8.67 0.88 15.11
CA LEU A 140 8.16 -0.07 14.12
C LEU A 140 6.74 -0.47 14.52
N LEU A 141 5.78 -0.25 13.63
CA LEU A 141 4.39 -0.65 13.77
C LEU A 141 4.15 -2.10 13.29
N GLY A 142 4.95 -2.59 12.34
CA GLY A 142 4.80 -3.92 11.75
C GLY A 142 5.33 -4.02 10.32
N THR A 143 4.90 -5.06 9.60
CA THR A 143 5.12 -5.27 8.16
C THR A 143 3.80 -5.67 7.49
N SER A 144 3.59 -5.31 6.22
CA SER A 144 2.45 -5.83 5.44
C SER A 144 2.69 -7.22 4.84
N ASN A 145 3.90 -7.78 4.99
CA ASN A 145 4.14 -9.19 4.71
C ASN A 145 3.68 -10.04 5.90
N VAL A 146 2.43 -10.51 5.81
CA VAL A 146 1.76 -11.34 6.83
C VAL A 146 2.60 -12.53 7.30
N HIS A 147 3.33 -13.19 6.41
CA HIS A 147 4.19 -14.34 6.77
C HIS A 147 5.47 -13.91 7.51
N LEU A 148 6.07 -12.77 7.15
CA LEU A 148 7.20 -12.22 7.92
C LEU A 148 6.73 -11.60 9.26
N ALA A 149 5.50 -11.09 9.32
CA ALA A 149 4.89 -10.65 10.57
C ALA A 149 4.80 -11.83 11.55
N GLN A 150 4.23 -12.96 11.13
CA GLN A 150 4.21 -14.21 11.90
C GLN A 150 5.62 -14.66 12.32
N ARG A 151 6.56 -14.78 11.37
CA ARG A 151 7.91 -15.30 11.64
C ARG A 151 8.76 -14.45 12.60
N TYR A 152 8.51 -13.15 12.68
CA TYR A 152 9.24 -12.23 13.56
C TYR A 152 8.43 -11.75 14.79
N GLY A 153 7.21 -12.27 14.99
CA GLY A 153 6.33 -11.83 16.10
C GLY A 153 5.90 -10.36 15.98
N LEU A 154 5.79 -9.84 14.76
CA LEU A 154 5.38 -8.47 14.46
C LEU A 154 3.89 -8.44 14.11
N ILE A 155 3.29 -7.24 14.21
CA ILE A 155 1.91 -7.01 13.79
C ILE A 155 1.84 -6.99 12.25
N PRO A 156 0.91 -7.74 11.61
CA PRO A 156 0.60 -7.58 10.20
C PRO A 156 -0.18 -6.28 9.98
N VAL A 157 0.30 -5.39 9.12
CA VAL A 157 -0.35 -4.08 8.89
C VAL A 157 -0.92 -3.94 7.48
N GLY A 158 -2.10 -3.34 7.39
CA GLY A 158 -2.81 -3.12 6.14
C GLY A 158 -3.73 -1.89 6.19
N THR A 159 -4.21 -1.47 5.02
CA THR A 159 -5.27 -0.47 4.83
C THR A 159 -6.08 -0.87 3.60
N VAL A 160 -7.30 -0.34 3.46
CA VAL A 160 -8.08 -0.50 2.23
C VAL A 160 -7.27 -0.05 1.00
N ALA A 161 -7.37 -0.81 -0.09
CA ALA A 161 -6.66 -0.55 -1.35
C ALA A 161 -7.56 0.18 -2.36
N HIS A 162 -6.96 0.78 -3.40
CA HIS A 162 -7.72 1.50 -4.44
C HIS A 162 -8.74 0.60 -5.15
N GLU A 163 -8.42 -0.67 -5.36
CA GLU A 163 -9.28 -1.59 -6.11
C GLU A 163 -10.67 -1.74 -5.49
N TRP A 164 -10.80 -1.61 -4.16
CA TRP A 164 -12.09 -1.58 -3.48
C TRP A 164 -12.99 -0.45 -4.00
N PHE A 165 -12.49 0.79 -3.96
CA PHE A 165 -13.19 1.95 -4.49
C PHE A 165 -13.38 1.88 -6.01
N MET A 166 -12.42 1.32 -6.76
CA MET A 166 -12.50 1.14 -8.21
C MET A 166 -13.58 0.13 -8.62
N GLY A 167 -13.67 -1.01 -7.92
CA GLY A 167 -14.65 -2.06 -8.16
C GLY A 167 -16.05 -1.67 -7.67
N VAL A 168 -16.17 -1.03 -6.50
CA VAL A 168 -17.46 -0.45 -6.05
C VAL A 168 -17.95 0.61 -7.06
N GLY A 169 -17.06 1.49 -7.54
CA GLY A 169 -17.39 2.49 -8.56
C GLY A 169 -17.87 1.88 -9.88
N ALA A 170 -17.19 0.84 -10.37
CA ALA A 170 -17.60 0.11 -11.57
C ALA A 170 -18.93 -0.66 -11.37
N LEU A 171 -19.14 -1.29 -10.21
CA LEU A 171 -20.32 -2.12 -9.94
C LEU A 171 -21.58 -1.33 -9.58
N LYS A 172 -21.45 -0.22 -8.84
CA LYS A 172 -22.56 0.50 -8.19
C LYS A 172 -22.77 1.93 -8.68
N GLY A 173 -21.84 2.47 -9.46
CA GLY A 173 -21.84 3.87 -9.91
C GLY A 173 -20.79 4.71 -9.17
N TYR A 174 -20.42 5.84 -9.76
CA TYR A 174 -19.35 6.71 -9.25
C TYR A 174 -19.91 7.88 -8.41
N GLU A 175 -21.21 8.17 -8.54
CA GLU A 175 -21.92 9.32 -7.98
C GLU A 175 -21.88 9.39 -6.44
N THR A 176 -21.95 8.24 -5.78
CA THR A 176 -21.92 8.08 -4.31
C THR A 176 -20.81 7.13 -3.84
N VAL A 177 -19.83 6.83 -4.71
CA VAL A 177 -18.84 5.77 -4.49
C VAL A 177 -18.06 5.89 -3.17
N HIS A 178 -17.70 7.11 -2.75
CA HIS A 178 -17.02 7.33 -1.47
C HIS A 178 -17.90 6.92 -0.28
N GLU A 179 -19.20 7.22 -0.33
CA GLU A 179 -20.15 6.87 0.71
C GLU A 179 -20.42 5.36 0.73
N GLN A 180 -20.67 4.76 -0.45
CA GLN A 180 -20.96 3.33 -0.58
C GLN A 180 -19.76 2.45 -0.19
N ALA A 181 -18.56 2.75 -0.71
CA ALA A 181 -17.35 1.98 -0.39
C ALA A 181 -16.96 2.08 1.09
N MET A 182 -17.27 3.21 1.75
CA MET A 182 -17.09 3.34 3.20
C MET A 182 -18.19 2.61 3.98
N SER A 183 -19.45 2.60 3.52
CA SER A 183 -20.52 1.82 4.15
C SER A 183 -20.23 0.33 4.12
N PHE A 184 -19.94 -0.25 2.94
CA PHE A 184 -19.62 -1.67 2.81
C PHE A 184 -18.39 -2.07 3.63
N TRP A 185 -17.42 -1.16 3.85
CA TRP A 185 -16.25 -1.42 4.70
C TRP A 185 -16.61 -1.38 6.20
N GLU A 186 -17.43 -0.40 6.63
CA GLU A 186 -17.98 -0.34 8.01
C GLU A 186 -18.87 -1.56 8.32
N GLU A 187 -19.63 -2.06 7.34
CA GLU A 187 -20.50 -3.24 7.45
C GLU A 187 -19.71 -4.55 7.51
N THR A 188 -18.58 -4.64 6.81
CA THR A 188 -17.73 -5.85 6.79
C THR A 188 -16.79 -5.92 8.00
N TYR A 189 -16.27 -4.78 8.46
CA TYR A 189 -15.24 -4.70 9.49
C TYR A 189 -15.58 -3.66 10.58
N PRO A 190 -16.64 -3.88 11.38
CA PRO A 190 -17.16 -2.89 12.34
C PRO A 190 -16.15 -2.51 13.45
N ASP A 191 -15.30 -3.44 13.86
CA ASP A 191 -14.31 -3.27 14.94
C ASP A 191 -12.86 -3.03 14.45
N ALA A 192 -12.67 -2.78 13.14
CA ALA A 192 -11.35 -2.56 12.55
C ALA A 192 -10.96 -1.07 12.49
N LEU A 193 -9.66 -0.80 12.34
CA LEU A 193 -9.11 0.55 12.20
C LEU A 193 -9.56 1.20 10.87
N LEU A 194 -10.30 2.29 10.93
CA LEU A 194 -10.99 2.90 9.79
C LEU A 194 -10.16 4.02 9.14
N LEU A 195 -9.35 3.64 8.14
CA LEU A 195 -8.42 4.54 7.45
C LEU A 195 -8.82 4.79 5.99
N ALA A 196 -9.18 6.02 5.65
CA ALA A 196 -9.70 6.36 4.33
C ALA A 196 -8.58 6.62 3.30
N LEU A 197 -8.56 5.85 2.22
CA LEU A 197 -7.68 6.07 1.07
C LEU A 197 -8.33 7.07 0.09
N THR A 198 -7.92 8.34 0.16
CA THR A 198 -8.72 9.46 -0.37
C THR A 198 -8.57 9.72 -1.87
N ASP A 199 -7.47 9.29 -2.49
CA ASP A 199 -7.09 9.77 -3.83
C ASP A 199 -7.59 8.89 -4.99
N THR A 200 -8.34 7.81 -4.76
CA THR A 200 -8.80 6.92 -5.85
C THR A 200 -9.51 7.69 -6.98
N PHE A 201 -10.34 8.66 -6.62
CA PHE A 201 -11.01 9.58 -7.55
C PHE A 201 -10.61 11.05 -7.31
N SER A 202 -9.37 11.28 -6.87
CA SER A 202 -8.86 12.51 -6.22
C SER A 202 -9.41 12.78 -4.82
N THR A 203 -8.52 13.19 -3.93
CA THR A 203 -8.81 13.67 -2.58
C THR A 203 -9.73 14.89 -2.60
N GLN A 204 -9.75 15.68 -3.68
CA GLN A 204 -10.73 16.75 -3.84
C GLN A 204 -12.16 16.22 -3.96
N ALA A 205 -12.38 15.14 -4.72
CA ALA A 205 -13.69 14.51 -4.83
C ALA A 205 -14.08 13.81 -3.52
N PHE A 206 -13.14 13.11 -2.89
CA PHE A 206 -13.36 12.49 -1.59
C PHE A 206 -13.76 13.53 -0.54
N PHE A 207 -13.02 14.63 -0.39
CA PHE A 207 -13.37 15.67 0.59
C PHE A 207 -14.71 16.37 0.29
N LYS A 208 -15.09 16.57 -0.98
CA LYS A 208 -16.44 17.06 -1.37
C LYS A 208 -17.57 16.11 -0.90
N SER A 209 -17.31 14.81 -0.76
CA SER A 209 -18.22 13.84 -0.14
C SER A 209 -18.09 13.84 1.39
N PHE A 210 -16.88 13.83 1.92
CA PHE A 210 -16.56 13.64 3.35
C PHE A 210 -17.16 14.74 4.24
N VAL A 211 -17.17 16.00 3.79
CA VAL A 211 -17.81 17.12 4.53
C VAL A 211 -19.33 16.98 4.67
N LYS A 212 -19.97 16.11 3.89
CA LYS A 212 -21.40 15.79 4.00
C LYS A 212 -21.68 14.64 4.97
N MET A 213 -20.63 13.99 5.49
CA MET A 213 -20.71 12.81 6.35
C MET A 213 -20.02 13.04 7.72
N PRO A 214 -20.39 14.08 8.50
CA PRO A 214 -19.66 14.49 9.70
C PRO A 214 -19.50 13.37 10.74
N GLU A 215 -20.55 12.57 11.01
CA GLU A 215 -20.43 11.44 11.94
C GLU A 215 -19.51 10.33 11.43
N ARG A 216 -19.42 10.11 10.12
CA ARG A 216 -18.44 9.18 9.54
C ARG A 216 -17.02 9.75 9.61
N ALA A 217 -16.83 11.04 9.34
CA ALA A 217 -15.54 11.72 9.52
C ALA A 217 -15.09 11.71 10.99
N LYS A 218 -16.02 11.73 11.94
CA LYS A 218 -15.78 11.57 13.37
C LYS A 218 -15.40 10.13 13.72
N ARG A 219 -16.07 9.11 13.17
CA ARG A 219 -15.72 7.68 13.36
C ARG A 219 -14.36 7.30 12.78
N TRP A 220 -14.07 7.63 11.52
CA TRP A 220 -12.88 7.14 10.82
C TRP A 220 -11.59 7.71 11.41
N ASP A 221 -10.69 6.86 11.88
CA ASP A 221 -9.48 7.19 12.65
C ASP A 221 -8.51 8.11 11.91
N GLY A 222 -8.50 8.05 10.57
CA GLY A 222 -7.54 8.79 9.78
C GLY A 222 -7.66 8.61 8.28
N LEU A 223 -6.66 9.17 7.60
CA LEU A 223 -6.56 9.23 6.15
C LEU A 223 -5.24 8.61 5.67
N ARG A 224 -5.20 8.09 4.44
CA ARG A 224 -3.98 7.62 3.79
C ARG A 224 -3.70 8.43 2.51
N GLN A 225 -2.49 8.95 2.41
CA GLN A 225 -1.96 9.69 1.26
C GLN A 225 -1.10 8.75 0.40
N ASP A 226 -1.52 8.55 -0.87
CA ASP A 226 -0.88 7.63 -1.82
C ASP A 226 -0.64 8.25 -3.21
N SER A 227 -0.94 9.54 -3.42
CA SER A 227 -0.52 10.33 -4.59
C SER A 227 -0.60 11.85 -4.34
N GLY A 228 -0.16 12.65 -5.31
CA GLY A 228 -0.09 14.11 -5.21
C GLY A 228 1.07 14.59 -4.33
N ASP A 229 1.12 15.90 -4.06
CA ASP A 229 2.11 16.47 -3.13
C ASP A 229 1.73 16.16 -1.67
N PRO A 230 2.53 15.37 -0.92
CA PRO A 230 2.23 15.03 0.46
C PRO A 230 2.37 16.24 1.42
N PHE A 231 3.10 17.29 1.04
CA PHE A 231 3.36 18.46 1.89
C PHE A 231 2.17 19.43 1.95
N VAL A 232 1.23 19.39 1.00
CA VAL A 232 -0.05 20.12 1.10
C VAL A 232 -1.18 19.28 1.70
N TYR A 233 -0.99 17.96 1.84
CA TYR A 233 -2.05 17.04 2.26
C TYR A 233 -2.50 17.26 3.70
N ALA A 234 -1.57 17.35 4.66
CA ALA A 234 -1.91 17.56 6.07
C ALA A 234 -2.56 18.95 6.34
N PRO A 235 -2.03 20.08 5.84
CA PRO A 235 -2.72 21.37 5.93
C PRO A 235 -4.17 21.32 5.43
N ARG A 236 -4.39 20.71 4.25
CA ARG A 236 -5.73 20.55 3.66
C ARG A 236 -6.65 19.63 4.48
N ALA A 237 -6.13 18.53 5.03
CA ALA A 237 -6.90 17.65 5.90
C ALA A 237 -7.34 18.37 7.19
N LYS A 238 -6.49 19.27 7.74
CA LYS A 238 -6.82 20.09 8.91
C LYS A 238 -7.98 21.04 8.62
N GLU A 239 -7.98 21.71 7.45
CA GLU A 239 -9.10 22.56 7.02
C GLU A 239 -10.42 21.78 7.00
N ILE A 240 -10.41 20.57 6.44
CA ILE A 240 -11.61 19.71 6.34
C ILE A 240 -12.12 19.29 7.72
N TYR A 241 -11.28 18.75 8.60
CA TYR A 241 -11.73 18.38 9.96
C TYR A 241 -12.17 19.61 10.78
N THR A 242 -11.48 20.75 10.65
CA THR A 242 -11.87 22.02 11.30
C THR A 242 -13.25 22.48 10.81
N SER A 243 -13.54 22.39 9.50
CA SER A 243 -14.84 22.76 8.93
C SER A 243 -16.01 21.89 9.44
N LEU A 244 -15.70 20.70 9.97
CA LEU A 244 -16.66 19.76 10.56
C LEU A 244 -16.73 19.87 12.10
N GLY A 245 -15.96 20.76 12.72
CA GLY A 245 -15.86 20.86 14.19
C GLY A 245 -15.17 19.65 14.84
N ILE A 246 -14.37 18.91 14.10
CA ILE A 246 -13.66 17.70 14.57
C ILE A 246 -12.24 18.08 14.98
N ASP A 247 -11.82 17.67 16.18
CA ASP A 247 -10.42 17.74 16.61
C ASP A 247 -9.54 16.87 15.70
N HIS A 248 -8.79 17.52 14.81
CA HIS A 248 -7.89 16.86 13.89
C HIS A 248 -6.67 16.24 14.60
N THR A 249 -6.34 16.70 15.81
CA THR A 249 -5.17 16.19 16.56
C THR A 249 -5.36 14.76 17.03
N GLN A 250 -6.60 14.27 17.11
CA GLN A 250 -6.85 12.85 17.37
C GLN A 250 -6.64 11.94 16.17
N LYS A 251 -6.64 12.49 14.95
CA LYS A 251 -6.63 11.74 13.70
C LYS A 251 -5.22 11.36 13.25
N LEU A 252 -5.14 10.27 12.49
CA LEU A 252 -3.91 9.77 11.86
C LEU A 252 -3.83 10.18 10.38
N ILE A 253 -2.64 10.53 9.91
CA ILE A 253 -2.29 10.52 8.49
C ILE A 253 -1.24 9.44 8.25
N ILE A 254 -1.54 8.50 7.33
CA ILE A 254 -0.57 7.53 6.83
C ILE A 254 -0.02 8.03 5.50
N TYR A 255 1.29 8.20 5.42
CA TYR A 255 2.00 8.47 4.17
C TYR A 255 2.54 7.15 3.60
N SER A 256 2.28 6.88 2.33
CA SER A 256 2.79 5.67 1.64
C SER A 256 3.28 5.90 0.21
N ASP A 257 3.05 7.08 -0.37
CA ASP A 257 3.64 7.45 -1.66
C ASP A 257 5.17 7.49 -1.59
N ALA A 258 5.83 6.51 -2.24
CA ALA A 258 7.23 6.51 -2.63
C ALA A 258 8.21 7.12 -1.58
N LEU A 259 8.09 6.68 -0.33
CA LEU A 259 8.87 7.24 0.79
C LEU A 259 10.33 6.77 0.79
N ASP A 260 11.22 7.70 1.13
CA ASP A 260 12.57 7.47 1.65
C ASP A 260 12.71 8.13 3.05
N ILE A 261 13.90 8.04 3.65
CA ILE A 261 14.17 8.64 4.98
C ILE A 261 13.92 10.16 4.96
N ASP A 262 14.47 10.87 3.99
CA ASP A 262 14.42 12.33 3.92
C ASP A 262 12.98 12.84 3.75
N LYS A 263 12.18 12.18 2.91
CA LYS A 263 10.76 12.46 2.70
C LYS A 263 9.96 12.16 3.97
N ALA A 264 10.20 11.03 4.63
CA ALA A 264 9.54 10.66 5.88
C ALA A 264 9.85 11.67 7.02
N LEU A 265 11.12 12.05 7.21
CA LEU A 265 11.53 13.01 8.26
C LEU A 265 10.94 14.41 8.03
N LYS A 266 10.93 14.89 6.78
CA LYS A 266 10.31 16.19 6.43
C LYS A 266 8.79 16.17 6.66
N LEU A 267 8.14 15.05 6.31
CA LEU A 267 6.70 14.87 6.52
C LEU A 267 6.33 14.70 7.99
N LYS A 268 7.14 14.00 8.80
CA LYS A 268 6.97 13.90 10.26
C LYS A 268 6.90 15.29 10.86
N LYS A 269 7.93 16.11 10.64
CA LYS A 269 7.97 17.49 11.15
C LYS A 269 6.75 18.30 10.70
N LEU A 270 6.41 18.31 9.40
CA LEU A 270 5.23 19.03 8.92
C LEU A 270 3.95 18.57 9.61
N THR A 271 3.79 17.26 9.81
CA THR A 271 2.56 16.69 10.38
C THR A 271 2.43 17.02 11.86
N ASP A 272 3.56 17.06 12.59
CA ASP A 272 3.64 17.57 13.96
C ASP A 272 3.32 19.07 14.03
N ASP A 273 3.91 19.90 13.16
CA ASP A 273 3.69 21.35 13.07
C ASP A 273 2.21 21.68 12.73
N VAL A 274 1.53 20.82 11.96
CA VAL A 274 0.08 20.91 11.68
C VAL A 274 -0.77 20.38 12.85
N GLY A 275 -0.24 19.41 13.61
CA GLY A 275 -0.81 18.85 14.83
C GLY A 275 -1.49 17.47 14.68
N PHE A 276 -1.26 16.74 13.59
CA PHE A 276 -1.82 15.38 13.40
C PHE A 276 -0.89 14.29 13.96
N LYS A 277 -1.45 13.10 14.24
CA LYS A 277 -0.64 11.88 14.39
C LYS A 277 -0.18 11.43 13.00
N SER A 278 1.05 10.94 12.87
CA SER A 278 1.63 10.49 11.58
C SER A 278 2.09 9.04 11.62
N SER A 279 2.04 8.36 10.47
CA SER A 279 2.82 7.13 10.25
C SER A 279 3.24 6.94 8.80
N PHE A 280 4.25 6.08 8.58
CA PHE A 280 4.97 5.96 7.31
C PHE A 280 5.03 4.50 6.83
N GLY A 281 4.34 4.18 5.74
CA GLY A 281 4.44 2.89 5.06
C GLY A 281 5.55 2.91 4.02
N ILE A 282 6.71 2.33 4.33
CA ILE A 282 7.92 2.48 3.52
C ILE A 282 8.16 1.20 2.73
N GLY A 283 7.88 1.26 1.43
CA GLY A 283 7.93 0.11 0.52
C GLY A 283 9.29 -0.14 -0.14
N THR A 284 9.37 0.08 -1.45
CA THR A 284 10.53 -0.24 -2.30
C THR A 284 11.89 0.27 -1.75
N PHE A 285 11.90 1.42 -1.07
CA PHE A 285 13.10 1.98 -0.45
C PHE A 285 13.66 1.13 0.71
N MET A 286 12.84 0.32 1.37
CA MET A 286 13.31 -0.68 2.33
C MET A 286 13.80 -1.94 1.60
N THR A 287 12.95 -2.54 0.76
CA THR A 287 13.16 -3.91 0.25
C THR A 287 13.96 -4.03 -1.04
N ASN A 288 14.28 -2.93 -1.72
CA ASN A 288 14.96 -2.91 -3.01
C ASN A 288 15.77 -1.62 -3.24
N ASP A 289 16.70 -1.35 -2.32
CA ASP A 289 17.63 -0.22 -2.39
C ASP A 289 19.07 -0.73 -2.56
N PHE A 290 19.39 -1.13 -3.80
CA PHE A 290 20.64 -1.79 -4.15
C PHE A 290 21.58 -0.89 -4.94
N LYS A 291 22.86 -1.26 -4.91
CA LYS A 291 23.91 -0.66 -5.71
C LYS A 291 24.48 -1.70 -6.67
N LYS A 292 25.10 -1.24 -7.76
CA LYS A 292 25.81 -2.13 -8.68
C LYS A 292 27.07 -2.69 -8.03
N ALA A 293 27.23 -4.01 -8.03
CA ALA A 293 28.43 -4.67 -7.52
C ALA A 293 29.67 -4.25 -8.32
N SER A 294 29.55 -4.15 -9.64
CA SER A 294 30.58 -3.66 -10.58
C SER A 294 31.07 -2.22 -10.35
N SER A 295 30.39 -1.44 -9.50
CA SER A 295 30.60 0.00 -9.39
C SER A 295 31.36 0.46 -8.13
N ASP A 296 31.76 -0.47 -7.25
CA ASP A 296 32.17 -0.20 -5.84
C ASP A 296 31.10 0.59 -5.06
N GLY A 297 29.82 0.35 -5.35
CA GLY A 297 28.73 1.08 -4.73
C GLY A 297 28.64 2.57 -5.11
N LYS A 298 29.04 2.93 -6.33
CA LYS A 298 28.86 4.29 -6.90
C LYS A 298 27.54 4.43 -7.68
N GLU A 299 27.12 3.37 -8.38
CA GLU A 299 25.87 3.36 -9.15
C GLU A 299 24.73 2.62 -8.42
N LYS A 300 23.49 3.05 -8.66
CA LYS A 300 22.28 2.42 -8.13
C LYS A 300 21.76 1.32 -9.07
N SER A 301 21.60 0.08 -8.57
CA SER A 301 20.73 -0.89 -9.24
C SER A 301 19.28 -0.45 -8.97
N LYS A 302 18.52 -0.19 -10.04
CA LYS A 302 17.18 0.41 -9.94
C LYS A 302 16.13 -0.67 -9.75
N ALA A 303 15.27 -0.50 -8.75
CA ALA A 303 14.11 -1.36 -8.54
C ALA A 303 13.15 -1.36 -9.76
N LEU A 304 12.52 -2.51 -10.04
CA LEU A 304 11.67 -2.71 -11.21
C LEU A 304 10.32 -1.99 -11.02
N ASN A 305 9.94 -1.14 -11.97
CA ASN A 305 8.74 -0.29 -11.86
C ASN A 305 7.47 -0.99 -12.40
N ILE A 306 7.14 -2.14 -11.82
CA ILE A 306 5.96 -2.96 -12.17
C ILE A 306 4.73 -2.62 -11.31
N VAL A 307 3.54 -2.88 -11.84
CA VAL A 307 2.23 -2.77 -11.16
C VAL A 307 1.27 -3.81 -11.73
N ILE A 308 0.44 -4.42 -10.88
CA ILE A 308 -0.82 -5.07 -11.27
C ILE A 308 -1.96 -4.20 -10.75
N LYS A 309 -3.09 -4.17 -11.46
CA LYS A 309 -4.25 -3.30 -11.15
C LYS A 309 -5.54 -3.98 -11.58
N LEU A 310 -6.61 -3.76 -10.82
CA LEU A 310 -7.97 -4.13 -11.23
C LEU A 310 -8.35 -3.39 -12.52
N ALA A 311 -8.51 -4.12 -13.62
CA ALA A 311 -8.81 -3.56 -14.94
C ALA A 311 -10.31 -3.39 -15.19
N SER A 312 -11.13 -4.36 -14.77
CA SER A 312 -12.58 -4.37 -14.91
C SER A 312 -13.22 -5.34 -13.91
N VAL A 313 -14.53 -5.16 -13.66
CA VAL A 313 -15.40 -6.11 -12.92
C VAL A 313 -16.74 -6.15 -13.64
N ASP A 314 -17.33 -7.35 -13.84
CA ASP A 314 -18.51 -7.57 -14.69
C ASP A 314 -18.39 -6.90 -16.08
N GLU A 315 -17.22 -7.03 -16.72
CA GLU A 315 -16.82 -6.37 -17.97
C GLU A 315 -16.75 -4.82 -17.92
N LYS A 316 -17.19 -4.17 -16.83
CA LYS A 316 -17.19 -2.71 -16.67
C LYS A 316 -15.77 -2.22 -16.34
N PRO A 317 -15.21 -1.25 -17.09
CA PRO A 317 -13.86 -0.74 -16.80
C PRO A 317 -13.74 -0.07 -15.43
N CYS A 318 -12.69 -0.45 -14.71
CA CYS A 318 -12.27 0.19 -13.46
C CYS A 318 -11.26 1.31 -13.75
N VAL A 319 -11.29 2.41 -12.98
CA VAL A 319 -10.37 3.54 -13.14
C VAL A 319 -9.85 4.08 -11.80
N LYS A 320 -8.58 4.48 -11.73
CA LYS A 320 -8.03 5.40 -10.70
C LYS A 320 -7.72 6.74 -11.36
N ILE A 321 -8.17 7.84 -10.76
CA ILE A 321 -7.85 9.21 -11.21
C ILE A 321 -6.55 9.70 -10.56
N SER A 322 -6.34 9.41 -9.26
CA SER A 322 -5.28 9.98 -8.40
C SER A 322 -5.45 11.49 -8.17
N ASP A 323 -4.64 12.09 -7.29
CA ASP A 323 -4.51 13.55 -7.22
C ASP A 323 -3.59 14.12 -8.32
N GLU A 324 -2.83 13.27 -9.01
CA GLU A 324 -2.15 13.62 -10.26
C GLU A 324 -3.11 13.43 -11.45
N LEU A 325 -3.96 14.44 -11.71
CA LEU A 325 -5.06 14.37 -12.69
C LEU A 325 -4.65 13.99 -14.13
N SER A 326 -3.36 14.04 -14.48
CA SER A 326 -2.79 13.61 -15.76
C SER A 326 -2.31 12.14 -15.80
N LYS A 327 -2.20 11.45 -14.66
CA LYS A 327 -1.66 10.08 -14.53
C LYS A 327 -2.73 9.03 -14.19
N ASN A 328 -3.90 9.14 -14.82
CA ASN A 328 -5.02 8.23 -14.56
C ASN A 328 -4.73 6.81 -15.11
N THR A 329 -5.39 5.78 -14.56
CA THR A 329 -5.18 4.39 -14.99
C THR A 329 -6.50 3.67 -15.17
N GLY A 330 -6.64 2.89 -16.25
CA GLY A 330 -7.88 2.27 -16.71
C GLY A 330 -8.37 2.86 -18.04
N ASP A 331 -9.64 2.63 -18.39
CA ASP A 331 -10.25 3.17 -19.61
C ASP A 331 -10.29 4.71 -19.60
N LYS A 332 -9.86 5.32 -20.71
CA LYS A 332 -9.84 6.78 -20.92
C LYS A 332 -11.24 7.39 -20.93
N ALA A 333 -12.22 6.75 -21.59
CA ALA A 333 -13.57 7.30 -21.69
C ALA A 333 -14.27 7.32 -20.31
N THR A 334 -14.04 6.29 -19.51
CA THR A 334 -14.49 6.20 -18.11
C THR A 334 -13.73 7.14 -17.20
N ALA A 335 -12.41 7.31 -17.34
CA ALA A 335 -11.65 8.28 -16.56
C ALA A 335 -12.15 9.73 -16.80
N GLU A 336 -12.39 10.13 -18.05
CA GLU A 336 -12.94 11.47 -18.36
C GLU A 336 -14.40 11.63 -17.90
N ARG A 337 -15.23 10.58 -17.98
CA ARG A 337 -16.59 10.58 -17.41
C ARG A 337 -16.56 10.83 -15.90
N VAL A 338 -15.66 10.16 -15.17
CA VAL A 338 -15.49 10.29 -13.72
C VAL A 338 -14.91 11.66 -13.33
N LYS A 339 -13.93 12.19 -14.08
CA LYS A 339 -13.44 13.58 -13.89
C LYS A 339 -14.57 14.60 -14.05
N LYS A 340 -15.38 14.48 -15.11
CA LYS A 340 -16.50 15.38 -15.37
C LYS A 340 -17.55 15.32 -14.26
N LEU A 341 -17.88 14.12 -13.77
CA LEU A 341 -18.82 13.90 -12.66
C LEU A 341 -18.38 14.62 -11.38
N PHE A 342 -17.10 14.52 -11.01
CA PHE A 342 -16.58 15.16 -9.79
C PHE A 342 -16.14 16.62 -9.96
N GLY A 343 -16.22 17.18 -11.17
CA GLY A 343 -15.72 18.51 -11.48
C GLY A 343 -14.20 18.62 -11.28
N LEU A 344 -13.46 17.73 -11.96
CA LEU A 344 -11.99 17.62 -11.98
C LEU A 344 -11.41 17.84 -13.39
N THR A 345 -12.15 18.54 -14.26
CA THR A 345 -11.64 19.03 -15.55
C THR A 345 -10.66 20.18 -15.32
N GLN A 346 -9.58 20.21 -16.10
CA GLN A 346 -8.65 21.34 -16.18
C GLN A 346 -9.29 22.55 -16.83
#